data_AF-A0A1R1Y7Z3-F1
#
_entry.id   AF-A0A1R1Y7Z3-F1
#
_cell.length_a   1.000
_cell.length_b   1.000
_cell.length_c   1.000
_cell.angle_alpha   90.00
_cell.angle_beta   90.00
_cell.angle_gamma   90.00
#
_symmetry.space_group_name_H-M   'P 1'
#
loop_
_entity.id
_entity.type
_entity.pdbx_description
1 polymer ?
#
loop_
_entity_poly.entity_id
_entity_poly.type
_entity_poly.pdbx_seq_one_letter_code
_entity_poly.pdbx_strand_id
1 'polypeptide(L)'
;MSSGLGLLVLSFAPHQEMRFLLPMLSGFIFFLGISKSKISRSMMTSIALFNIILAFVFGYFHESGVVPAIWKLNTQNHQVIDAVKSSKATFSGLKNDTLTVSLDNLQGLNLDIAEITPEYKLNTVVWFVYTLIPPLHLVDTYGEKTRSNLIVKNTSGKKKQEIMSIFKHSTLVQTRSNVSVSPVQVDYRKVDDNVYERTLVVIPSIYNIREFIPQPDSGNGKDDFNSNSNLEFIPIFSIHNHIEFDSLDMYFKSLFKSRDLNCYLLTEKI
;
A
#
# COMPACT_ATOMS: atom_id res chain seq x y z
N MET A 1 -20.32 8.21 -33.70
CA MET A 1 -18.85 8.15 -33.52
C MET A 1 -18.54 8.54 -32.09
N SER A 2 -18.26 7.62 -31.16
CA SER A 2 -17.71 8.01 -29.84
C SER A 2 -17.23 6.86 -28.94
N SER A 3 -17.80 5.65 -29.02
CA SER A 3 -17.38 4.52 -28.16
C SER A 3 -16.08 3.84 -28.62
N GLY A 4 -15.86 3.73 -29.93
CA GLY A 4 -14.65 3.10 -30.48
C GLY A 4 -13.36 3.89 -30.23
N LEU A 5 -13.44 5.23 -30.13
CA LEU A 5 -12.28 6.08 -29.88
C LEU A 5 -11.78 5.92 -28.43
N GLY A 6 -12.71 5.80 -27.47
CA GLY A 6 -12.37 5.53 -26.07
C GLY A 6 -11.71 4.16 -25.88
N LEU A 7 -12.22 3.13 -26.55
CA LEU A 7 -11.59 1.81 -26.57
C LEU A 7 -10.20 1.84 -27.23
N LEU A 8 -10.04 2.57 -28.34
CA LEU A 8 -8.73 2.75 -28.98
C LEU A 8 -7.74 3.42 -28.05
N VAL A 9 -8.12 4.54 -27.42
CA VAL A 9 -7.26 5.27 -26.46
C VAL A 9 -6.92 4.38 -25.27
N LEU A 10 -7.90 3.70 -24.68
CA LEU A 10 -7.66 2.75 -23.61
C LEU A 10 -6.74 1.61 -24.09
N SER A 11 -6.87 1.12 -25.32
CA SER A 11 -6.07 -0.01 -25.84
C SER A 11 -4.58 0.31 -26.00
N PHE A 12 -4.22 1.60 -26.04
CA PHE A 12 -2.83 2.04 -25.98
C PHE A 12 -2.31 2.22 -24.56
N ALA A 13 -3.18 2.16 -23.53
CA ALA A 13 -2.73 2.14 -22.15
C ALA A 13 -2.09 0.77 -21.87
N PRO A 14 -0.80 0.72 -21.51
CA PRO A 14 -0.04 -0.53 -21.37
C PRO A 14 -0.57 -1.45 -20.25
N HIS A 15 -1.37 -0.90 -19.33
CA HIS A 15 -2.02 -1.66 -18.26
C HIS A 15 -3.50 -1.28 -18.14
N GLN A 16 -4.36 -2.01 -18.85
CA GLN A 16 -5.80 -1.96 -18.61
C GLN A 16 -6.15 -2.91 -17.46
N GLU A 17 -6.50 -2.36 -16.30
CA GLU A 17 -7.20 -3.14 -15.29
C GLU A 17 -8.66 -3.30 -15.72
N MET A 18 -9.21 -4.50 -15.54
CA MET A 18 -10.56 -4.86 -15.99
C MET A 18 -11.66 -3.91 -15.42
N ARG A 19 -11.36 -3.23 -14.30
CA ARG A 19 -12.22 -2.22 -13.69
C ARG A 19 -12.39 -0.94 -14.51
N PHE A 20 -11.42 -0.57 -15.36
CA PHE A 20 -11.56 0.58 -16.25
C PHE A 20 -12.53 0.33 -17.40
N LEU A 21 -12.81 -0.95 -17.70
CA LEU A 21 -13.78 -1.36 -18.71
C LEU A 21 -15.20 -1.51 -18.16
N LEU A 22 -15.40 -1.59 -16.84
CA LEU A 22 -16.70 -1.79 -16.20
C LEU A 22 -17.73 -0.68 -16.54
N PRO A 23 -17.36 0.62 -16.53
CA PRO A 23 -18.27 1.66 -17.02
C PRO A 23 -18.63 1.45 -18.50
N MET A 24 -17.67 1.07 -19.34
CA MET A 24 -17.90 0.82 -20.77
C MET A 24 -18.72 -0.46 -21.04
N LEU A 25 -18.68 -1.44 -20.13
CA LEU A 25 -19.40 -2.70 -20.26
C LEU A 25 -20.92 -2.46 -20.32
N SER A 26 -21.43 -1.50 -19.54
CA SER A 26 -22.85 -1.11 -19.60
C SER A 26 -23.24 -0.63 -21.00
N GLY A 27 -22.45 0.28 -21.59
CA GLY A 27 -22.66 0.77 -22.94
C GLY A 27 -22.49 -0.32 -24.01
N PHE A 28 -21.57 -1.25 -23.80
CA PHE A 28 -21.30 -2.36 -24.72
C PHE A 28 -22.42 -3.41 -24.71
N ILE A 29 -22.90 -3.83 -23.54
CA ILE A 29 -24.06 -4.74 -23.41
C ILE A 29 -25.30 -4.09 -24.02
N PHE A 30 -25.52 -2.79 -23.79
CA PHE A 30 -26.62 -2.07 -24.42
C PHE A 30 -26.48 -1.99 -25.94
N PHE A 31 -25.27 -1.76 -26.45
CA PHE A 31 -25.02 -1.72 -27.88
C PHE A 31 -25.27 -3.09 -28.55
N LEU A 32 -24.84 -4.19 -27.92
CA LEU A 32 -25.06 -5.54 -28.41
C LEU A 32 -26.53 -5.99 -28.32
N GLY A 33 -27.25 -5.58 -27.27
CA GLY A 33 -28.66 -5.92 -27.08
C GLY A 33 -29.62 -5.19 -28.04
N ILE A 34 -29.18 -4.09 -28.64
CA ILE A 34 -29.99 -3.23 -29.51
C ILE A 34 -29.55 -3.43 -30.96
N SER A 35 -29.81 -4.60 -31.54
CA SER A 35 -29.53 -4.80 -32.97
C SER A 35 -30.59 -4.18 -33.90
N LYS A 36 -31.73 -3.70 -33.35
CA LYS A 36 -32.86 -3.18 -34.16
C LYS A 36 -33.63 -1.97 -33.62
N SER A 37 -33.38 -1.48 -32.39
CA SER A 37 -34.13 -0.34 -31.83
C SER A 37 -33.33 0.97 -31.89
N LYS A 38 -34.00 2.11 -32.12
CA LYS A 38 -33.35 3.42 -32.05
C LYS A 38 -33.14 3.74 -30.56
N ILE A 39 -31.89 3.93 -30.14
CA ILE A 39 -31.58 4.37 -28.77
C ILE A 39 -32.19 5.77 -28.57
N SER A 40 -33.05 5.91 -27.57
CA SER A 40 -33.67 7.19 -27.27
C SER A 40 -32.64 8.16 -26.67
N ARG A 41 -32.84 9.48 -26.86
CA ARG A 41 -31.97 10.50 -26.26
C ARG A 41 -31.90 10.36 -24.73
N SER A 42 -33.03 10.12 -24.08
CA SER A 42 -33.12 9.92 -22.63
C SER A 42 -32.26 8.73 -22.15
N MET A 43 -32.26 7.64 -22.91
CA MET A 43 -31.44 6.47 -22.61
C MET A 43 -29.94 6.76 -22.75
N MET A 44 -29.53 7.45 -23.82
CA MET A 44 -28.15 7.91 -23.98
C MET A 44 -27.72 8.81 -22.82
N THR A 45 -28.56 9.76 -22.42
CA THR A 45 -28.29 10.65 -21.29
C THR A 45 -28.12 9.86 -20.00
N SER A 46 -28.95 8.84 -19.77
CA SER A 46 -28.86 7.99 -18.57
C SER A 46 -27.57 7.19 -18.53
N ILE A 47 -27.15 6.60 -19.66
CA ILE A 47 -25.87 5.87 -19.78
C ILE A 47 -24.68 6.81 -19.55
N ALA A 48 -24.71 8.00 -20.16
CA ALA A 48 -23.66 9.00 -19.98
C ALA A 48 -23.55 9.43 -18.51
N LEU A 49 -24.66 9.73 -17.86
CA LEU A 49 -24.69 10.10 -16.45
C LEU A 49 -24.18 8.98 -15.54
N PHE A 50 -24.61 7.74 -15.79
CA PHE A 50 -24.13 6.56 -15.07
C PHE A 50 -22.60 6.40 -15.20
N ASN A 51 -22.07 6.53 -16.42
CA ASN A 51 -20.62 6.44 -16.65
C ASN A 51 -19.84 7.57 -15.99
N ILE A 52 -20.37 8.79 -15.98
CA ILE A 52 -19.75 9.92 -15.26
C ILE A 52 -19.71 9.63 -13.76
N ILE A 53 -20.81 9.14 -13.17
CA ILE A 53 -20.88 8.79 -11.76
C ILE A 53 -19.88 7.67 -11.44
N LEU A 54 -19.84 6.61 -12.24
CA LEU A 54 -18.89 5.51 -12.02
C LEU A 54 -17.44 5.96 -12.22
N ALA A 55 -17.16 6.78 -13.23
CA ALA A 55 -15.82 7.33 -13.45
C ALA A 55 -15.38 8.19 -12.26
N PHE A 56 -16.30 8.96 -11.67
CA PHE A 56 -16.00 9.71 -10.45
C PHE A 56 -15.80 8.79 -9.24
N VAL A 57 -16.66 7.79 -9.06
CA VAL A 57 -16.56 6.86 -7.92
C VAL A 57 -15.29 6.02 -7.98
N PHE A 58 -15.02 5.36 -9.10
CA PHE A 58 -13.83 4.53 -9.28
C PHE A 58 -12.57 5.34 -9.54
N GLY A 59 -12.63 6.39 -10.37
CA GLY A 59 -11.44 7.19 -10.67
C GLY A 59 -11.04 8.08 -9.50
N TYR A 60 -11.98 8.85 -8.94
CA TYR A 60 -11.63 9.77 -7.86
C TYR A 60 -11.52 9.07 -6.51
N PHE A 61 -12.60 8.49 -5.98
CA PHE A 61 -12.58 8.01 -4.59
C PHE A 61 -11.72 6.76 -4.36
N HIS A 62 -11.54 5.90 -5.35
CA HIS A 62 -10.70 4.73 -5.16
C HIS A 62 -9.22 5.06 -5.41
N GLU A 63 -8.89 5.64 -6.57
CA GLU A 63 -7.49 5.88 -6.94
C GLU A 63 -6.85 7.02 -6.15
N SER A 64 -7.60 8.04 -5.71
CA SER A 64 -7.02 9.17 -4.95
C SER A 64 -6.43 8.78 -3.60
N GLY A 65 -6.76 7.60 -3.07
CA GLY A 65 -6.08 7.02 -1.92
C GLY A 65 -4.80 6.29 -2.31
N VAL A 66 -4.94 5.34 -3.24
CA VAL A 66 -3.91 4.35 -3.55
C VAL A 66 -2.74 4.97 -4.32
N VAL A 67 -3.01 5.82 -5.30
CA VAL A 67 -1.95 6.43 -6.13
C VAL A 67 -1.05 7.34 -5.28
N PRO A 68 -1.57 8.27 -4.46
CA PRO A 68 -0.72 9.06 -3.58
C PRO A 68 -0.01 8.25 -2.50
N ALA A 69 -0.61 7.15 -2.01
CA ALA A 69 0.06 6.25 -1.08
C ALA A 69 1.30 5.60 -1.73
N ILE A 70 1.18 5.07 -2.95
CA ILE A 70 2.31 4.53 -3.72
C ILE A 70 3.36 5.60 -3.97
N TRP A 71 2.95 6.82 -4.36
CA TRP A 71 3.90 7.92 -4.56
C TRP A 71 4.69 8.21 -3.28
N LYS A 72 4.03 8.36 -2.12
CA LYS A 72 4.72 8.58 -0.84
C LYS A 72 5.68 7.45 -0.50
N LEU A 73 5.30 6.20 -0.76
CA LEU A 73 6.16 5.04 -0.56
C LEU A 73 7.38 5.06 -1.49
N ASN A 74 7.21 5.37 -2.77
CA ASN A 74 8.33 5.55 -3.70
C ASN A 74 9.25 6.67 -3.22
N THR A 75 8.70 7.84 -2.88
CA THR A 75 9.49 8.99 -2.39
C THR A 75 10.29 8.63 -1.13
N GLN A 76 9.69 7.91 -0.18
CA GLN A 76 10.42 7.44 1.00
C GLN A 76 11.52 6.45 0.61
N ASN A 77 11.25 5.51 -0.30
CA ASN A 77 12.24 4.56 -0.79
C ASN A 77 13.42 5.27 -1.48
N HIS A 78 13.15 6.27 -2.30
CA HIS A 78 14.16 7.14 -2.92
C HIS A 78 15.02 7.85 -1.88
N GLN A 79 14.40 8.46 -0.87
CA GLN A 79 15.13 9.14 0.21
C GLN A 79 16.06 8.18 0.95
N VAL A 80 15.64 6.93 1.17
CA VAL A 80 16.48 5.88 1.75
C VAL A 80 17.63 5.53 0.80
N ILE A 81 17.36 5.32 -0.49
CA ILE A 81 18.40 5.03 -1.50
C ILE A 81 19.44 6.14 -1.53
N ASP A 82 19.02 7.40 -1.55
CA ASP A 82 19.91 8.55 -1.62
C ASP A 82 20.71 8.73 -0.32
N ALA A 83 20.12 8.48 0.84
CA ALA A 83 20.82 8.50 2.13
C ALA A 83 21.89 7.41 2.21
N VAL A 84 21.59 6.19 1.72
CA VAL A 84 22.54 5.09 1.67
C VAL A 84 23.67 5.38 0.67
N LYS A 85 23.36 5.89 -0.53
CA LYS A 85 24.36 6.25 -1.55
C LYS A 85 25.28 7.37 -1.10
N SER A 86 24.73 8.36 -0.40
CA SER A 86 25.51 9.51 0.06
C SER A 86 26.33 9.23 1.33
N SER A 87 26.34 8.00 1.84
CA SER A 87 26.97 7.63 3.12
C SER A 87 26.48 8.45 4.32
N LYS A 88 25.30 9.06 4.20
CA LYS A 88 24.66 9.88 5.24
C LYS A 88 23.74 9.05 6.14
N ALA A 89 23.52 7.80 5.79
CA ALA A 89 22.85 6.84 6.66
C ALA A 89 23.77 6.49 7.84
N THR A 90 23.34 6.83 9.06
CA THR A 90 24.02 6.36 10.26
C THR A 90 23.53 4.96 10.58
N PHE A 91 24.34 3.95 10.27
CA PHE A 91 24.01 2.57 10.60
C PHE A 91 24.23 2.33 12.09
N SER A 92 23.14 2.37 12.87
CA SER A 92 23.14 2.00 14.28
C SER A 92 22.37 0.69 14.47
N GLY A 93 22.83 -0.16 15.40
CA GLY A 93 22.12 -1.39 15.75
C GLY A 93 22.65 -2.70 15.16
N LEU A 94 23.85 -2.75 14.57
CA LEU A 94 24.47 -4.00 14.07
C LEU A 94 24.56 -5.13 15.11
N LYS A 95 24.50 -4.82 16.41
CA LYS A 95 24.49 -5.80 17.51
C LYS A 95 23.10 -6.42 17.79
N ASN A 96 22.01 -5.82 17.31
CA ASN A 96 20.63 -6.20 17.62
C ASN A 96 19.82 -6.55 16.36
N ASP A 97 20.46 -6.84 15.23
CA ASP A 97 19.77 -7.16 13.97
C ASP A 97 18.80 -6.05 13.49
N THR A 98 19.04 -4.79 13.88
CA THR A 98 18.21 -3.64 13.45
C THR A 98 19.07 -2.63 12.71
N LEU A 99 18.51 -2.06 11.64
CA LEU A 99 19.13 -1.03 10.83
C LEU A 99 18.24 0.21 10.83
N THR A 100 18.66 1.27 11.51
CA THR A 100 17.99 2.56 11.46
C THR A 100 18.67 3.47 10.43
N VAL A 101 17.90 4.03 9.52
CA VAL A 101 18.32 5.09 8.59
C VAL A 101 17.70 6.39 9.08
N SER A 102 18.52 7.29 9.65
CA SER A 102 18.09 8.66 10.00
C SER A 102 18.56 9.65 8.93
N LEU A 103 17.74 10.66 8.66
CA LEU A 103 18.00 11.76 7.72
C LEU A 103 18.21 13.08 8.51
N ASP A 104 19.07 13.08 9.52
CA ASP A 104 19.33 14.32 10.27
C ASP A 104 20.28 15.24 9.48
N ASN A 105 19.85 16.50 9.36
CA ASN A 105 20.46 17.66 8.69
C ASN A 105 21.73 17.42 7.84
N LEU A 106 21.51 17.48 6.53
CA LEU A 106 22.43 17.41 5.39
C LEU A 106 23.63 18.39 5.36
N GLN A 107 23.99 19.04 6.47
CA GLN A 107 25.11 19.98 6.53
C GLN A 107 26.20 19.45 7.47
N GLY A 108 27.25 18.82 6.91
CA GLY A 108 28.56 18.82 7.56
C GLY A 108 29.25 17.48 7.88
N LEU A 109 28.75 16.32 7.45
CA LEU A 109 29.47 15.06 7.66
C LEU A 109 30.11 14.56 6.35
N ASN A 110 31.35 15.00 6.11
CA ASN A 110 32.31 14.27 5.29
C ASN A 110 32.78 13.06 6.09
N LEU A 111 32.17 11.92 5.87
CA LEU A 111 32.69 10.63 6.32
C LEU A 111 32.95 9.78 5.09
N ASP A 112 34.24 9.56 4.81
CA ASP A 112 34.73 8.58 3.84
C ASP A 112 34.33 7.17 4.30
N ILE A 113 33.10 6.74 3.95
CA ILE A 113 32.60 5.36 4.14
C ILE A 113 32.60 4.63 2.79
N ALA A 114 33.39 5.11 1.82
CA ALA A 114 33.46 4.55 0.48
C ALA A 114 34.06 3.12 0.43
N GLU A 115 34.68 2.62 1.51
CA GLU A 115 35.54 1.43 1.40
C GLU A 115 35.15 0.20 2.23
N ILE A 116 34.21 0.26 3.18
CA ILE A 116 33.96 -0.90 4.08
C ILE A 116 32.50 -1.06 4.47
N THR A 117 31.59 -1.22 3.51
CA THR A 117 30.31 -1.86 3.82
C THR A 117 29.99 -2.97 2.82
N PRO A 118 29.70 -4.21 3.29
CA PRO A 118 29.15 -5.24 2.44
C PRO A 118 27.93 -4.71 1.68
N GLU A 119 27.65 -5.24 0.49
CA GLU A 119 26.47 -4.87 -0.29
C GLU A 119 25.20 -5.24 0.49
N TYR A 120 24.63 -4.26 1.19
CA TYR A 120 23.36 -4.43 1.89
C TYR A 120 22.19 -4.28 0.93
N LYS A 121 21.18 -5.15 1.08
CA LYS A 121 19.89 -5.12 0.37
C LYS A 121 18.79 -4.75 1.35
N LEU A 122 18.13 -3.62 1.10
CA LEU A 122 16.99 -3.14 1.87
C LEU A 122 15.70 -3.51 1.16
N ASN A 123 14.77 -4.15 1.84
CA ASN A 123 13.47 -4.49 1.31
C ASN A 123 12.39 -3.78 2.12
N THR A 124 11.57 -2.97 1.47
CA THR A 124 10.32 -2.45 2.04
C THR A 124 9.18 -3.28 1.47
N VAL A 125 8.61 -4.18 2.27
CA VAL A 125 7.44 -4.98 1.87
C VAL A 125 6.19 -4.22 2.29
N VAL A 126 5.33 -3.88 1.34
CA VAL A 126 4.09 -3.15 1.61
C VAL A 126 2.90 -4.04 1.31
N TRP A 127 2.04 -4.25 2.31
CA TRP A 127 0.77 -4.97 2.15
C TRP A 127 -0.37 -3.98 2.05
N PHE A 128 -1.05 -3.97 0.90
CA PHE A 128 -2.34 -3.31 0.74
C PHE A 128 -3.47 -4.24 1.24
N VAL A 129 -4.13 -3.81 2.31
CA VAL A 129 -5.12 -4.59 3.05
C VAL A 129 -6.51 -4.26 2.59
N TYR A 130 -7.23 -5.27 2.08
CA TYR A 130 -8.55 -5.10 1.50
C TYR A 130 -8.61 -3.93 0.52
N THR A 131 -7.52 -3.60 -0.16
CA THR A 131 -7.53 -2.58 -1.20
C THR A 131 -7.57 -3.30 -2.53
N LEU A 132 -8.53 -2.97 -3.38
CA LEU A 132 -8.62 -3.56 -4.71
C LEU A 132 -7.34 -3.22 -5.51
N ILE A 133 -6.54 -4.25 -5.82
CA ILE A 133 -5.33 -4.29 -6.68
C ILE A 133 -4.60 -2.93 -6.79
N PRO A 134 -3.56 -2.67 -5.99
CA PRO A 134 -2.77 -1.45 -6.14
C PRO A 134 -2.11 -1.41 -7.54
N PRO A 135 -2.04 -0.26 -8.22
CA PRO A 135 -1.48 -0.13 -9.56
C PRO A 135 0.04 -0.35 -9.53
N LEU A 136 0.44 -1.62 -9.68
CA LEU A 136 1.84 -2.05 -9.55
C LEU A 136 2.79 -1.39 -10.55
N HIS A 137 2.27 -0.90 -11.68
CA HIS A 137 3.04 -0.16 -12.68
C HIS A 137 3.51 1.22 -12.19
N LEU A 138 2.91 1.75 -11.12
CA LEU A 138 3.37 2.98 -10.45
C LEU A 138 4.41 2.71 -9.38
N VAL A 139 4.67 1.44 -9.04
CA VAL A 139 5.72 1.07 -8.10
C VAL A 139 7.03 1.17 -8.84
N ASP A 140 7.94 2.02 -8.36
CA ASP A 140 9.24 2.16 -8.98
C ASP A 140 10.02 0.85 -8.77
N THR A 141 10.03 -0.01 -9.78
CA THR A 141 10.93 -1.15 -9.83
C THR A 141 12.29 -0.63 -10.25
N TYR A 142 13.09 -0.20 -9.27
CA TYR A 142 14.51 -0.06 -9.51
C TYR A 142 15.04 -1.44 -9.92
N GLY A 143 15.68 -1.53 -11.08
CA GLY A 143 16.24 -2.80 -11.56
C GLY A 143 17.18 -3.42 -10.52
N GLU A 144 17.50 -4.71 -10.65
CA GLU A 144 18.26 -5.55 -9.69
C GLU A 144 19.55 -4.94 -9.12
N LYS A 145 20.05 -3.85 -9.70
CA LYS A 145 21.25 -3.11 -9.30
C LYS A 145 21.08 -2.14 -8.12
N THR A 146 19.86 -1.93 -7.59
CA THR A 146 19.69 -1.01 -6.46
C THR A 146 19.66 -1.70 -5.11
N ARG A 147 20.30 -1.06 -4.13
CA ARG A 147 20.37 -1.51 -2.73
C ARG A 147 19.04 -1.43 -1.96
N SER A 148 17.96 -0.89 -2.54
CA SER A 148 16.64 -0.83 -1.90
C SER A 148 15.52 -1.21 -2.86
N ASN A 149 14.64 -2.10 -2.43
CA ASN A 149 13.50 -2.59 -3.21
C ASN A 149 12.18 -2.27 -2.48
N LEU A 150 11.20 -1.81 -3.25
CA LEU A 150 9.83 -1.66 -2.79
C LEU A 150 9.00 -2.82 -3.33
N ILE A 151 8.56 -3.71 -2.45
CA ILE A 151 7.81 -4.92 -2.80
C ILE A 151 6.36 -4.70 -2.40
N VAL A 152 5.48 -4.42 -3.37
CA VAL A 152 4.06 -4.22 -3.11
C VAL A 152 3.30 -5.54 -3.26
N LYS A 153 2.54 -5.88 -2.22
CA LYS A 153 1.66 -7.06 -2.15
C LYS A 153 0.24 -6.61 -1.80
N ASN A 154 -0.75 -7.44 -2.10
CA ASN A 154 -2.15 -7.17 -1.77
C ASN A 154 -2.80 -8.38 -1.11
N THR A 155 -3.89 -8.12 -0.39
CA THR A 155 -4.68 -9.15 0.32
C THR A 155 -6.11 -9.24 -0.20
N SER A 156 -6.39 -8.68 -1.38
CA SER A 156 -7.74 -8.71 -1.95
C SER A 156 -8.25 -10.15 -2.05
N GLY A 157 -9.49 -10.38 -1.61
CA GLY A 157 -10.12 -11.70 -1.56
C GLY A 157 -9.66 -12.64 -0.43
N LYS A 158 -8.66 -12.26 0.39
CA LYS A 158 -8.22 -13.09 1.53
C LYS A 158 -9.14 -12.93 2.73
N LYS A 159 -9.33 -14.01 3.49
CA LYS A 159 -10.04 -13.92 4.77
C LYS A 159 -9.17 -13.24 5.83
N LYS A 160 -9.80 -12.64 6.84
CA LYS A 160 -9.13 -12.00 7.98
C LYS A 160 -8.08 -12.90 8.64
N GLN A 161 -8.38 -14.17 8.86
CA GLN A 161 -7.45 -15.14 9.47
C GLN A 161 -6.17 -15.34 8.62
N GLU A 162 -6.30 -15.37 7.29
CA GLU A 162 -5.15 -15.45 6.38
C GLU A 162 -4.30 -14.19 6.45
N ILE A 163 -4.94 -13.02 6.54
CA ILE A 163 -4.24 -11.73 6.67
C ILE A 163 -3.49 -11.65 8.00
N MET A 164 -4.10 -12.11 9.10
CA MET A 164 -3.41 -12.21 10.39
C MET A 164 -2.23 -13.17 10.32
N SER A 165 -2.38 -14.32 9.64
CA SER A 165 -1.27 -15.23 9.40
C SER A 165 -0.14 -14.55 8.61
N ILE A 166 -0.47 -13.77 7.57
CA ILE A 166 0.52 -13.00 6.81
C ILE A 166 1.27 -12.03 7.72
N PHE A 167 0.58 -11.28 8.58
CA PHE A 167 1.24 -10.32 9.48
C PHE A 167 2.12 -11.00 10.53
N LYS A 168 1.70 -12.16 11.07
CA LYS A 168 2.50 -12.96 12.00
C LYS A 168 3.83 -13.45 11.38
N HIS A 169 3.84 -13.76 10.08
CA HIS A 169 5.04 -14.23 9.37
C HIS A 169 5.80 -13.10 8.65
N SER A 170 5.31 -11.85 8.75
CA SER A 170 5.99 -10.70 8.16
C SER A 170 7.12 -10.22 9.06
N THR A 171 8.10 -9.52 8.49
CA THR A 171 9.22 -8.98 9.26
C THR A 171 8.76 -7.86 10.19
N LEU A 172 8.86 -8.10 11.50
CA LEU A 172 8.51 -7.15 12.57
C LEU A 172 9.73 -6.37 13.03
N VAL A 173 9.67 -5.04 12.96
CA VAL A 173 10.78 -4.20 13.43
C VAL A 173 10.68 -3.97 14.94
N GLN A 174 11.81 -4.06 15.65
CA GLN A 174 11.89 -3.73 17.07
C GLN A 174 12.17 -2.23 17.23
N THR A 175 11.13 -1.41 17.37
CA THR A 175 11.30 0.02 17.59
C THR A 175 11.37 0.29 19.11
N ARG A 176 12.55 0.70 19.59
CA ARG A 176 12.77 1.07 21.02
C ARG A 176 12.41 2.53 21.34
N SER A 177 12.14 3.34 20.34
CA SER A 177 12.02 4.79 20.52
C SER A 177 10.57 5.23 20.38
N ASN A 178 10.10 6.05 21.32
CA ASN A 178 8.97 6.94 21.10
C ASN A 178 9.38 7.93 20.01
N VAL A 179 9.24 7.54 18.72
CA VAL A 179 9.78 8.28 17.58
C VAL A 179 9.13 9.67 17.52
N SER A 180 9.87 10.65 18.03
CA SER A 180 9.63 12.07 17.84
C SER A 180 10.10 12.47 16.44
N VAL A 181 9.15 12.58 15.51
CA VAL A 181 9.05 13.57 14.41
C VAL A 181 10.37 14.09 13.80
N SER A 182 11.32 13.22 13.43
CA SER A 182 12.34 13.56 12.42
C SER A 182 11.90 12.94 11.08
N PRO A 183 11.93 13.68 9.96
CA PRO A 183 11.05 13.41 8.82
C PRO A 183 11.30 12.09 8.07
N VAL A 184 12.43 11.40 8.26
CA VAL A 184 12.67 10.08 7.63
C VAL A 184 13.56 9.21 8.52
N GLN A 185 13.14 8.91 9.75
CA GLN A 185 13.70 7.75 10.45
C GLN A 185 13.02 6.48 9.94
N VAL A 186 13.79 5.60 9.30
CA VAL A 186 13.31 4.31 8.80
C VAL A 186 14.09 3.19 9.43
N ASP A 187 13.37 2.36 10.19
CA ASP A 187 13.93 1.17 10.82
C ASP A 187 13.68 -0.08 9.95
N TYR A 188 14.70 -0.93 9.84
CA TYR A 188 14.64 -2.26 9.23
C TYR A 188 15.15 -3.32 10.21
N ARG A 189 14.78 -4.58 9.98
CA ARG A 189 15.30 -5.75 10.70
C ARG A 189 16.09 -6.65 9.76
N LYS A 190 17.21 -7.20 10.24
CA LYS A 190 18.01 -8.17 9.50
C LYS A 190 17.21 -9.46 9.34
N VAL A 191 17.09 -9.94 8.10
CA VAL A 191 16.42 -11.19 7.75
C VAL A 191 17.42 -12.23 7.25
N ASP A 192 18.48 -11.78 6.60
CA ASP A 192 19.57 -12.63 6.10
C ASP A 192 20.89 -11.83 6.14
N ASP A 193 22.00 -12.46 5.79
CA ASP A 193 23.28 -11.79 5.64
C ASP A 193 23.20 -10.69 4.61
N ASN A 194 23.42 -9.47 5.11
CA ASN A 194 23.29 -8.22 4.40
C ASN A 194 21.89 -7.90 3.86
N VAL A 195 20.85 -8.67 4.20
CA VAL A 195 19.47 -8.38 3.81
C VAL A 195 18.68 -7.86 5.01
N TYR A 196 18.14 -6.66 4.86
CA TYR A 196 17.30 -6.02 5.85
C TYR A 196 15.93 -5.76 5.27
N GLU A 197 14.89 -6.00 6.06
CA GLU A 197 13.51 -5.87 5.64
C GLU A 197 12.69 -5.10 6.67
N ARG A 198 11.70 -4.36 6.19
CA ARG A 198 10.62 -3.80 7.00
C ARG A 198 9.29 -4.10 6.33
N THR A 199 8.25 -4.27 7.16
CA THR A 199 6.90 -4.49 6.68
C THR A 199 6.04 -3.26 6.94
N LEU A 200 5.42 -2.73 5.89
CA LEU A 200 4.42 -1.68 5.95
C LEU A 200 3.05 -2.25 5.63
N VAL A 201 2.02 -1.70 6.26
CA VAL A 201 0.63 -2.11 6.09
C VAL A 201 -0.19 -0.89 5.73
N VAL A 202 -0.80 -0.92 4.55
CA VAL A 202 -1.68 0.12 4.03
C VAL A 202 -3.12 -0.38 4.12
N ILE A 203 -3.96 0.25 4.92
CA ILE A 203 -5.32 -0.21 5.23
C ILE A 203 -6.33 0.94 5.24
N PRO A 204 -7.52 0.76 4.64
CA PRO A 204 -8.60 1.73 4.74
C PRO A 204 -9.04 1.95 6.20
N SER A 205 -9.28 3.20 6.59
CA SER A 205 -9.62 3.59 7.96
C SER A 205 -11.01 3.14 8.42
N ILE A 206 -11.81 2.59 7.50
CA ILE A 206 -13.08 1.93 7.82
C ILE A 206 -12.87 0.63 8.61
N TYR A 207 -11.70 -0.01 8.47
CA TYR A 207 -11.34 -1.20 9.22
C TYR A 207 -10.61 -0.81 10.51
N ASN A 208 -11.01 -1.41 11.62
CA ASN A 208 -10.34 -1.19 12.89
C ASN A 208 -9.02 -1.97 12.93
N ILE A 209 -7.88 -1.27 12.99
CA ILE A 209 -6.56 -1.92 13.01
C ILE A 209 -6.37 -2.92 14.16
N ARG A 210 -7.05 -2.70 15.30
CA ARG A 210 -7.00 -3.59 16.47
C ARG A 210 -7.56 -4.99 16.18
N GLU A 211 -8.35 -5.12 15.13
CA GLU A 211 -8.88 -6.40 14.68
C GLU A 211 -7.82 -7.32 14.06
N PHE A 212 -6.69 -6.76 13.64
CA PHE A 212 -5.57 -7.52 13.08
C PHE A 212 -4.48 -7.79 14.11
N ILE A 213 -4.67 -7.30 15.34
CA ILE A 213 -3.80 -7.63 16.48
C ILE A 213 -4.35 -8.92 17.10
N PRO A 214 -3.54 -10.00 17.20
CA PRO A 214 -3.95 -11.20 17.91
C PRO A 214 -4.34 -10.82 19.34
N GLN A 215 -5.57 -11.15 19.73
CA GLN A 215 -5.99 -11.00 21.12
C GLN A 215 -5.55 -12.23 21.90
N PRO A 216 -5.12 -12.09 23.16
CA PRO A 216 -4.89 -13.24 24.02
C PRO A 216 -6.21 -13.99 24.15
N ASP A 217 -6.24 -15.25 23.71
CA ASP A 217 -7.44 -16.08 23.76
C ASP A 217 -7.96 -16.13 25.19
N SER A 218 -9.15 -15.60 25.41
CA SER A 218 -9.76 -15.49 26.75
C SER A 218 -10.47 -16.77 27.19
N GLY A 219 -10.32 -17.89 26.48
CA GLY A 219 -11.00 -19.13 26.87
C GLY A 219 -10.47 -20.42 26.24
N ASN A 220 -10.02 -21.35 27.10
CA ASN A 220 -10.05 -22.82 27.10
C ASN A 220 -9.95 -23.68 25.81
N GLY A 221 -9.75 -23.11 24.63
CA GLY A 221 -9.58 -23.84 23.37
C GLY A 221 -8.11 -24.18 23.14
N LYS A 222 -7.81 -25.47 22.97
CA LYS A 222 -6.49 -26.00 22.56
C LYS A 222 -6.19 -25.68 21.08
N ASP A 223 -6.22 -24.42 20.69
CA ASP A 223 -5.66 -24.01 19.41
C ASP A 223 -4.25 -23.49 19.68
N ASP A 224 -3.25 -24.25 19.22
CA ASP A 224 -1.80 -24.01 19.36
C ASP A 224 -1.31 -22.76 18.59
N PHE A 225 -2.15 -21.74 18.43
CA PHE A 225 -1.74 -20.43 17.95
C PHE A 225 -1.02 -19.69 19.07
N ASN A 226 0.24 -20.06 19.28
CA ASN A 226 1.20 -19.48 20.22
C ASN A 226 1.04 -17.94 20.28
N SER A 227 0.37 -17.45 21.33
CA SER A 227 -0.22 -16.11 21.45
C SER A 227 0.79 -14.99 21.75
N ASN A 228 2.08 -15.24 21.49
CA ASN A 228 3.17 -14.35 21.89
C ASN A 228 3.59 -13.34 20.81
N SER A 229 2.81 -13.17 19.74
CA SER A 229 3.12 -12.11 18.78
C SER A 229 2.67 -10.77 19.37
N ASN A 230 3.61 -10.07 20.00
CA ASN A 230 3.58 -8.68 20.42
C ASN A 230 3.46 -7.74 19.21
N LEU A 231 2.47 -7.94 18.35
CA LEU A 231 2.35 -7.24 17.09
C LEU A 231 1.72 -5.85 17.30
N GLU A 232 2.39 -4.82 16.80
CA GLU A 232 1.96 -3.43 16.90
C GLU A 232 1.98 -2.74 15.53
N PHE A 233 1.10 -1.76 15.35
CA PHE A 233 0.98 -0.96 14.14
C PHE A 233 1.27 0.51 14.47
N ILE A 234 2.46 0.98 14.10
CA ILE A 234 2.84 2.38 14.32
C ILE A 234 2.42 3.21 13.11
N PRO A 235 1.56 4.23 13.26
CA PRO A 235 1.11 5.05 12.13
C PRO A 235 2.28 5.84 11.53
N ILE A 236 2.42 5.80 10.20
CA ILE A 236 3.43 6.56 9.46
C ILE A 236 2.78 7.77 8.78
N PHE A 237 1.77 7.52 7.96
CA PHE A 237 1.04 8.57 7.25
C PHE A 237 -0.39 8.14 6.92
N SER A 238 -1.21 9.13 6.55
CA SER A 238 -2.57 8.92 6.06
C SER A 238 -2.78 9.67 4.75
N ILE A 239 -3.60 9.11 3.86
CA ILE A 239 -4.08 9.73 2.62
C ILE A 239 -5.61 9.83 2.70
N HIS A 240 -6.15 11.02 2.51
CA HIS A 240 -7.59 11.25 2.54
C HIS A 240 -8.29 10.84 1.24
N ASN A 241 -9.61 10.73 1.33
CA ASN A 241 -10.55 10.50 0.21
C ASN A 241 -10.46 9.12 -0.47
N HIS A 242 -10.05 8.10 0.27
CA HIS A 242 -10.10 6.71 -0.20
C HIS A 242 -11.40 6.00 0.19
N ILE A 243 -11.99 5.30 -0.77
CA ILE A 243 -13.10 4.36 -0.55
C ILE A 243 -12.70 2.99 -1.11
N GLU A 244 -12.83 1.98 -0.25
CA GLU A 244 -12.76 0.59 -0.65
C GLU A 244 -14.17 0.07 -1.00
N PHE A 245 -14.28 -0.70 -2.09
CA PHE A 245 -15.56 -1.16 -2.61
C PHE A 245 -16.06 -2.45 -1.97
N ASP A 246 -15.17 -3.28 -1.44
CA ASP A 246 -15.56 -4.53 -0.78
C ASP A 246 -16.41 -4.30 0.49
N SER A 247 -16.36 -3.09 1.08
CA SER A 247 -17.08 -2.73 2.31
C SER A 247 -17.95 -1.47 2.18
N LEU A 248 -18.57 -1.24 1.01
CA LEU A 248 -19.43 -0.07 0.78
C LEU A 248 -20.53 0.09 1.85
N ASP A 249 -21.10 -1.00 2.35
CA ASP A 249 -22.14 -0.96 3.37
C ASP A 249 -21.65 -0.28 4.66
N MET A 250 -20.39 -0.50 5.05
CA MET A 250 -19.76 0.16 6.20
C MET A 250 -19.60 1.66 5.98
N TYR A 251 -19.27 2.08 4.76
CA TYR A 251 -19.20 3.50 4.41
C TYR A 251 -20.58 4.17 4.49
N PHE A 252 -21.64 3.53 4.00
CA PHE A 252 -23.00 4.05 4.14
C PHE A 252 -23.43 4.13 5.61
N LYS A 253 -23.16 3.10 6.42
CA LYS A 253 -23.43 3.10 7.87
C LYS A 253 -22.69 4.21 8.62
N SER A 254 -21.46 4.49 8.23
CA SER A 254 -20.63 5.56 8.83
C SER A 254 -20.88 6.93 8.21
N LEU A 255 -21.77 7.06 7.22
CA LEU A 255 -21.99 8.27 6.42
C LEU A 255 -20.69 8.84 5.86
N PHE A 256 -19.80 7.97 5.37
CA PHE A 256 -18.52 8.34 4.76
C PHE A 256 -17.60 9.18 5.67
N LYS A 257 -17.70 9.02 7.00
CA LYS A 257 -16.82 9.71 7.96
C LYS A 257 -15.38 9.18 7.91
N SER A 258 -15.19 7.89 7.64
CA SER A 258 -13.87 7.25 7.57
C SER A 258 -13.48 7.02 6.12
N ARG A 259 -12.76 7.97 5.51
CA ARG A 259 -12.33 7.91 4.10
C ARG A 259 -10.83 8.00 3.93
N ASP A 260 -10.09 7.47 4.89
CA ASP A 260 -8.64 7.59 4.88
C ASP A 260 -8.02 6.25 4.52
N LEU A 261 -6.87 6.30 3.86
CA LEU A 261 -5.99 5.16 3.63
C LEU A 261 -4.76 5.36 4.51
N ASN A 262 -4.67 4.56 5.56
CA ASN A 262 -3.64 4.69 6.58
C ASN A 262 -2.49 3.74 6.30
N CYS A 263 -1.26 4.21 6.45
CA CYS A 263 -0.05 3.41 6.34
C CYS A 263 0.60 3.25 7.73
N TYR A 264 0.90 2.03 8.11
CA TYR A 264 1.49 1.65 9.39
C TYR A 264 2.81 0.89 9.19
N LEU A 265 3.77 1.10 10.08
CA LEU A 265 4.92 0.21 10.27
C LEU A 265 4.49 -0.95 11.16
N LEU A 266 4.81 -2.17 10.75
CA LEU A 266 4.58 -3.36 11.55
C LEU A 266 5.76 -3.58 12.51
N THR A 267 5.49 -3.52 13.81
CA THR A 267 6.51 -3.62 14.86
C THR A 267 6.24 -4.74 15.85
N GLU A 268 7.30 -5.13 16.54
CA GLU A 268 7.24 -6.00 17.72
C GLU A 268 7.30 -5.12 18.97
N LYS A 269 6.25 -5.18 19.78
CA LYS A 269 6.16 -4.51 21.08
C LYS A 269 7.17 -5.16 22.03
N ILE A 270 8.07 -4.33 22.54
CA ILE A 270 9.15 -4.72 23.46
C ILE A 270 8.62 -4.73 24.90
#